data_AF-A3P0S9-F1
#
_entry.id   AF-A3P0S9-F1
#
_cell.length_a   1.000
_cell.length_b   1.000
_cell.length_c   1.000
_cell.angle_alpha   90.00
_cell.angle_beta   90.00
_cell.angle_gamma   90.00
#
_symmetry.space_group_name_H-M   'P 1'
#
loop_
_entity.id
_entity.type
_entity.pdbx_description
1 polymer ?
#
loop_
_entity_poly.entity_id
_entity_poly.type
_entity_poly.pdbx_seq_one_letter_code
_entity_poly.pdbx_strand_id
1 'polypeptide(L)' 'MRGSRNPTATGLMRNACDQLYRNWAMLQPRDRAYHTCILDSLGDVKDTYAVQQLAAACSRQSEGAGPTFK' A
#
# COMPACT_ATOMS: atom_id res chain seq x y z
N MET A 1 -13.86 -6.17 -21.17
CA MET A 1 -12.61 -6.90 -20.87
C MET A 1 -12.14 -6.47 -19.48
N ARG A 2 -12.13 -7.38 -18.49
CA ARG A 2 -11.65 -7.10 -17.12
C ARG A 2 -10.23 -6.56 -17.23
N GLY A 3 -10.02 -5.32 -16.80
CA GLY A 3 -8.77 -4.58 -16.96
C GLY A 3 -7.60 -5.44 -16.56
N SER A 4 -6.59 -5.50 -17.43
CA SER A 4 -5.30 -6.10 -17.16
C SER A 4 -4.68 -5.36 -15.97
N ARG A 5 -5.06 -5.79 -14.76
CA ARG A 5 -4.46 -5.30 -13.53
C ARG A 5 -3.07 -5.87 -13.51
N ASN A 6 -2.11 -5.00 -13.28
CA ASN A 6 -0.73 -5.38 -13.24
C ASN A 6 -0.54 -6.55 -12.26
N PRO A 7 0.12 -7.66 -12.65
CA PRO A 7 0.34 -8.79 -11.76
C PRO A 7 1.13 -8.36 -10.51
N THR A 8 2.03 -7.39 -10.66
CA THR A 8 2.80 -6.80 -9.55
C THR A 8 1.92 -6.00 -8.59
N ALA A 9 1.00 -5.18 -9.12
CA ALA A 9 0.00 -4.46 -8.31
C ALA A 9 -0.87 -5.44 -7.51
N THR A 10 -1.32 -6.49 -8.18
CA THR A 10 -2.20 -7.51 -7.58
C THR A 10 -1.48 -8.27 -6.47
N GLY A 11 -0.19 -8.57 -6.65
CA GLY A 11 0.65 -9.19 -5.62
C GLY A 11 0.83 -8.30 -4.40
N LEU A 12 1.13 -7.01 -4.61
CA LEU A 12 1.27 -6.02 -3.54
C LEU A 12 -0.04 -5.82 -2.78
N MET A 13 -1.16 -5.69 -3.49
CA MET A 13 -2.50 -5.60 -2.88
C MET A 13 -2.81 -6.82 -2.02
N ARG A 14 -2.61 -8.04 -2.54
CA ARG A 14 -2.89 -9.27 -1.76
C ARG A 14 -2.04 -9.34 -0.50
N ASN A 15 -0.76 -9.02 -0.60
CA ASN A 15 0.14 -9.00 0.56
C ASN A 15 -0.28 -7.93 1.57
N ALA A 16 -0.60 -6.72 1.11
CA ALA A 16 -1.08 -5.64 1.96
C ALA A 16 -2.38 -6.03 2.69
N CYS A 17 -3.33 -6.64 1.98
CA CYS A 17 -4.55 -7.15 2.58
C CYS A 17 -4.29 -8.26 3.60
N ASP A 18 -3.41 -9.22 3.32
CA ASP A 18 -3.12 -10.32 4.25
C ASP A 18 -2.45 -9.79 5.53
N GLN A 19 -1.51 -8.85 5.40
CA GLN A 19 -0.85 -8.20 6.54
C GLN A 19 -1.83 -7.36 7.36
N LEU A 20 -2.68 -6.56 6.70
CA LEU A 20 -3.70 -5.77 7.38
C LEU A 20 -4.80 -6.63 8.00
N TYR A 21 -5.11 -7.80 7.45
CA TYR A 21 -6.16 -8.67 7.97
C TYR A 21 -5.65 -9.56 9.11
N ARG A 22 -4.47 -10.18 8.95
CA ARG A 22 -3.89 -11.10 9.93
C ARG A 22 -3.11 -10.40 11.02
N ASN A 23 -2.30 -9.42 10.65
CA ASN A 23 -1.32 -8.79 11.53
C ASN A 23 -1.67 -7.34 11.87
N TRP A 24 -2.91 -6.90 11.64
CA TRP A 24 -3.36 -5.53 11.90
C TRP A 24 -2.93 -4.97 13.27
N ALA A 25 -2.99 -5.80 14.31
CA ALA A 25 -2.66 -5.44 15.68
C ALA A 25 -1.15 -5.48 15.97
N MET A 26 -0.38 -6.27 15.21
CA MET A 26 1.07 -6.42 15.33
C MET A 26 1.83 -5.48 14.38
N LEU A 27 1.19 -4.95 13.35
CA LEU A 27 1.79 -3.97 12.44
C LEU A 27 1.97 -2.64 13.15
N GLN A 28 3.14 -2.03 12.92
CA GLN A 28 3.38 -0.68 13.36
C GLN A 28 2.38 0.28 12.68
N PRO A 29 2.04 1.41 13.31
CA PRO A 29 1.18 2.42 12.70
C PRO A 29 1.68 2.86 11.32
N ARG A 30 3.00 2.95 11.17
CA ARG A 30 3.70 3.16 9.90
C ARG A 30 3.35 2.11 8.84
N ASP A 31 3.51 0.84 9.16
CA ASP A 31 3.26 -0.24 8.20
C ASP A 31 1.77 -0.29 7.82
N ARG A 32 0.88 -0.04 8.78
CA ARG A 32 -0.56 0.11 8.51
C ARG A 32 -0.83 1.25 7.54
N ALA A 33 -0.28 2.44 7.79
CA ALA A 33 -0.44 3.60 6.90
C ALA A 33 0.11 3.31 5.49
N TYR A 34 1.26 2.63 5.39
CA TYR A 34 1.82 2.19 4.13
C TYR A 34 0.89 1.26 3.36
N HIS A 35 0.40 0.18 3.99
CA HIS A 35 -0.47 -0.79 3.34
C HIS A 35 -1.82 -0.20 2.95
N THR A 36 -2.39 0.69 3.75
CA THR A 36 -3.63 1.41 3.42
C THR A 36 -3.44 2.35 2.22
N CYS A 37 -2.34 3.13 2.21
CA CYS A 37 -2.00 4.02 1.09
C CYS A 37 -1.80 3.24 -0.22
N ILE A 38 -1.14 2.08 -0.14
CA ILE A 38 -0.96 1.15 -1.25
C ILE A 38 -2.32 0.67 -1.79
N LEU A 39 -3.25 0.26 -0.94
CA LEU A 39 -4.56 -0.25 -1.36
C LEU A 39 -5.44 0.84 -2.01
N ASP A 40 -5.39 2.05 -1.46
CA ASP A 40 -6.09 3.22 -1.99
C ASP A 40 -5.55 3.61 -3.39
N SER A 41 -4.22 3.69 -3.50
CA SER A 41 -3.56 4.17 -4.72
C SER A 41 -3.51 3.14 -5.84
N LEU A 42 -3.38 1.84 -5.52
CA LEU A 42 -3.26 0.80 -6.55
C LEU A 42 -4.60 0.45 -7.22
N GLY A 43 -5.73 0.91 -6.68
CA GLY A 43 -7.07 0.63 -7.22
C GLY A 43 -7.20 0.91 -8.71
N ASP A 44 -6.56 1.99 -9.17
CA ASP A 44 -6.66 2.55 -10.53
C ASP A 44 -5.39 2.35 -11.39
N VAL A 45 -4.31 1.85 -10.79
CA VAL A 45 -3.00 1.79 -11.48
C VAL A 45 -2.84 0.51 -12.29
N LYS A 46 -2.68 0.66 -13.60
CA LYS A 46 -2.40 -0.42 -14.56
C LYS A 46 -0.90 -0.65 -14.80
N ASP A 47 -0.07 0.35 -14.46
CA ASP A 47 1.36 0.36 -14.79
C ASP A 47 2.25 -0.03 -13.60
N THR A 48 3.16 -0.99 -13.80
CA THR A 48 4.09 -1.47 -12.74
C THR A 48 5.02 -0.37 -12.26
N TYR A 49 5.43 0.54 -13.14
CA TYR A 49 6.33 1.62 -12.80
C TYR A 49 5.64 2.63 -11.87
N ALA A 50 4.39 2.98 -12.19
CA ALA A 50 3.56 3.80 -11.32
C ALA A 50 3.30 3.12 -9.96
N VAL A 51 3.13 1.80 -9.93
CA VAL A 51 3.02 1.01 -8.68
C VAL A 51 4.26 1.17 -7.80
N GLN A 52 5.47 1.09 -8.35
CA GLN A 52 6.70 1.26 -7.57
C GLN A 52 6.87 2.69 -7.07
N GLN A 53 6.57 3.69 -7.91
CA GLN A 53 6.64 5.09 -7.49
C GLN A 53 5.63 5.41 -6.39
N LEU A 54 4.42 4.87 -6.50
CA LEU A 54 3.40 4.99 -5.45
C LEU A 54 3.82 4.28 -4.18
N ALA A 55 4.40 3.09 -4.26
CA ALA A 55 4.93 2.42 -3.08
C ALA A 55 6.03 3.25 -2.40
N ALA A 56 6.96 3.83 -3.17
CA ALA A 56 7.96 4.73 -2.63
C ALA A 56 7.35 6.00 -2.00
N ALA A 57 6.31 6.56 -2.60
CA ALA A 57 5.59 7.71 -2.07
C ALA A 57 4.83 7.36 -0.77
N CYS A 58 4.12 6.23 -0.74
CA CYS A 58 3.43 5.72 0.45
C CYS A 58 4.42 5.37 1.57
N SER A 59 5.62 4.88 1.25
CA SER A 59 6.68 4.64 2.23
C SER A 59 7.14 5.95 2.87
N ARG A 60 7.36 6.99 2.06
CA ARG A 60 7.73 8.32 2.59
C ARG A 60 6.61 8.93 3.43
N GLN A 61 5.36 8.74 3.01
CA GLN A 61 4.20 9.24 3.74
C GLN A 61 4.02 8.49 5.07
N SER A 62 4.31 7.18 5.11
CA SER A 62 4.26 6.39 6.34
C SER A 62 5.45 6.64 7.27
N GLU A 63 6.62 7.03 6.73
CA GLU A 63 7.75 7.53 7.51
C GLU A 63 7.45 8.90 8.13
N GLY A 64 6.67 9.74 7.45
CA GLY A 64 6.10 10.97 8.01
C GLY A 64 4.92 10.75 8.97
N ALA A 65 4.33 9.55 8.97
CA ALA A 65 3.26 9.14 9.88
C ALA A 65 3.78 8.59 11.23
N GLY A 66 4.93 9.09 11.69
CA GLY A 66 5.17 9.22 13.13
C GLY A 66 4.04 10.05 13.75
N PRO A 67 3.75 9.89 15.06
CA PRO A 67 2.58 10.50 15.69
C PRO A 67 2.58 12.00 15.41
N THR A 68 1.69 12.44 14.52
CA THR A 68 1.31 13.83 14.43
C THR A 68 0.53 14.11 15.70
N PHE A 69 1.25 14.44 16.76
CA PHE A 69 0.70 15.23 17.86
C PHE A 69 0.25 16.54 17.22
N LYS A 70 -1.05 16.65 16.97
CA LYS A 70 -1.71 17.93 16.70
C LYS A 70 -2.77 18.12 17.76
#